data_AF-A0A175RAI2-F1
#
_entry.id   AF-A0A175RAI2-F1
#
_cell.length_a   1.000
_cell.length_b   1.000
_cell.length_c   1.000
_cell.angle_alpha   90.00
_cell.angle_beta   90.00
_cell.angle_gamma   90.00
#
_symmetry.space_group_name_H-M   'P 1'
#
loop_
_entity.id
_entity.type
_entity.pdbx_description
1 polymer ?
#
loop_
_entity_poly.entity_id
_entity_poly.type
_entity_poly.pdbx_seq_one_letter_code
_entity_poly.pdbx_strand_id
1 'polypeptide(L)'
;MDKTGVRGLQGKQGLQWHDEGNMAFLSGGGECGALMRAFDWSATSLGPVEAWPQSLRTVVGITLGSRQPMLIVWGPDQITLYNDGYAAMCGQRHPQ
;
A
#
# COMPACT_ATOMS: atom_id res chain seq x y z
N MET A 1 37.59 -26.13 30.35
CA MET A 1 36.31 -26.78 30.04
C MET A 1 35.58 -27.02 31.35
N ASP A 2 34.61 -26.17 31.68
CA ASP A 2 33.46 -26.50 32.53
C ASP A 2 32.40 -25.41 32.31
N LYS A 3 31.13 -25.84 32.20
CA LYS A 3 29.94 -25.09 31.82
C LYS A 3 29.09 -24.87 33.06
N THR A 4 28.97 -23.63 33.54
CA THR A 4 27.99 -23.35 34.61
C THR A 4 27.43 -21.92 34.54
N GLY A 5 26.15 -21.83 34.17
CA GLY A 5 25.24 -20.81 34.71
C GLY A 5 24.98 -19.56 33.88
N VAL A 6 24.27 -19.66 32.74
CA VAL A 6 23.52 -18.51 32.22
C VAL A 6 22.25 -18.37 33.05
N ARG A 7 22.29 -17.41 33.98
CA ARG A 7 21.16 -16.98 34.79
C ARG A 7 20.18 -16.24 33.87
N GLY A 8 18.93 -16.67 33.88
CA GLY A 8 17.86 -16.08 33.08
C GLY A 8 17.62 -14.61 33.42
N LEU A 9 17.35 -13.83 32.37
CA LEU A 9 16.53 -12.64 32.47
C LEU A 9 15.37 -12.83 31.50
N GLN A 10 14.22 -13.17 32.11
CA GLN A 10 12.91 -13.15 31.51
C GLN A 10 12.57 -11.73 31.06
N GLY A 11 11.79 -11.62 29.99
CA GLY A 11 10.88 -10.50 29.79
C GLY A 11 11.25 -9.50 28.70
N LYS A 12 11.23 -9.92 27.43
CA LYS A 12 10.66 -9.05 26.39
C LYS A 12 9.47 -9.77 25.79
N GLN A 13 8.30 -9.33 26.27
CA GLN A 13 6.98 -9.68 25.78
C GLN A 13 6.96 -9.53 24.26
N GLY A 14 6.31 -10.48 23.60
CA GLY A 14 6.38 -10.68 22.16
C GLY A 14 6.06 -9.40 21.39
N LEU A 15 6.96 -9.06 20.47
CA LEU A 15 6.57 -8.28 19.31
C LEU A 15 5.72 -9.23 18.46
N GLN A 16 4.42 -9.27 18.74
CA GLN A 16 3.46 -9.79 17.77
C GLN A 16 3.51 -8.81 16.61
N TRP A 17 4.24 -9.17 15.55
CA TRP A 17 4.03 -8.55 14.25
C TRP A 17 2.62 -8.95 13.83
N HIS A 18 1.62 -8.13 14.15
CA HIS A 18 0.34 -8.21 13.47
C HIS A 18 0.60 -7.77 12.03
N ASP A 19 0.75 -8.74 11.12
CA ASP A 19 0.53 -8.53 9.69
C ASP A 19 -0.99 -8.39 9.45
N GLU A 20 -1.63 -7.46 10.16
CA GLU A 20 -3.00 -7.06 9.88
C GLU A 20 -2.93 -6.16 8.66
N GLY A 21 -2.95 -6.79 7.47
CA GLY A 21 -3.23 -6.18 6.18
C GLY A 21 -2.79 -4.72 6.10
N ASN A 22 -1.49 -4.45 6.30
CA ASN A 22 -1.03 -3.10 6.61
C ASN A 22 -1.32 -2.13 5.45
N MET A 23 -2.44 -1.42 5.56
CA MET A 23 -2.92 -0.43 4.59
C MET A 23 -2.06 0.84 4.57
N ALA A 24 -0.93 0.88 5.30
CA ALA A 24 -0.01 2.02 5.30
C ALA A 24 0.46 2.42 3.89
N PHE A 25 0.53 1.48 2.94
CA PHE A 25 0.90 1.79 1.56
C PHE A 25 -0.13 2.70 0.84
N LEU A 26 -1.37 2.75 1.32
CA LEU A 26 -2.41 3.67 0.82
C LEU A 26 -2.43 5.01 1.55
N SER A 27 -1.58 5.24 2.55
CA SER A 27 -1.65 6.46 3.38
C SER A 27 -1.23 7.76 2.66
N GLY A 28 -0.50 7.65 1.53
CA GLY A 28 -0.10 8.78 0.70
C GLY A 28 -1.21 9.29 -0.22
N GLY A 29 -0.86 10.25 -1.09
CA GLY A 29 -1.77 10.85 -2.06
C GLY A 29 -2.80 11.77 -1.41
N GLY A 30 -3.01 12.94 -2.01
CA GLY A 30 -4.01 13.91 -1.60
C GLY A 30 -5.42 13.42 -1.94
N GLU A 31 -6.01 14.03 -2.97
CA GLU A 31 -7.34 13.68 -3.46
C GLU A 31 -7.33 12.27 -4.08
N CYS A 32 -6.34 11.95 -4.92
CA CYS A 32 -6.22 10.62 -5.53
C CYS A 32 -6.04 9.52 -4.48
N GLY A 33 -5.27 9.78 -3.42
CA GLY A 33 -5.14 8.85 -2.31
C GLY A 33 -6.46 8.64 -1.57
N ALA A 34 -7.22 9.71 -1.34
CA ALA A 34 -8.54 9.62 -0.70
C ALA A 34 -9.54 8.84 -1.57
N LEU A 35 -9.60 9.11 -2.87
CA LEU A 35 -10.42 8.37 -3.83
C LEU A 35 -10.04 6.89 -3.86
N MET A 36 -8.75 6.59 -3.90
CA MET A 36 -8.25 5.20 -3.92
C MET A 36 -8.64 4.44 -2.64
N ARG A 37 -8.65 5.09 -1.47
CA ARG A 37 -9.10 4.48 -0.20
C ARG A 37 -10.62 4.31 -0.12
N ALA A 38 -11.38 5.21 -0.73
CA ALA A 38 -12.85 5.18 -0.71
C ALA A 38 -13.46 4.22 -1.75
N PHE A 39 -12.69 3.87 -2.78
CA PHE A 39 -13.15 3.02 -3.86
C PHE A 39 -13.33 1.55 -3.41
N ASP A 40 -14.46 0.94 -3.76
CA ASP A 40 -14.71 -0.49 -3.51
C ASP A 40 -13.97 -1.35 -4.54
N TRP A 41 -12.77 -1.80 -4.17
CA TRP A 41 -11.92 -2.64 -5.02
C TRP A 41 -12.42 -4.07 -5.18
N SER A 42 -13.31 -4.54 -4.30
CA SER A 42 -13.82 -5.92 -4.33
C SER A 42 -14.61 -6.22 -5.60
N ALA A 43 -15.17 -5.19 -6.24
CA ALA A 43 -15.90 -5.28 -7.50
C ALA A 43 -14.99 -5.27 -8.75
N THR A 44 -13.66 -5.16 -8.57
CA THR A 44 -12.69 -5.15 -9.67
C THR A 44 -11.90 -6.46 -9.76
N SER A 45 -11.18 -6.68 -10.87
CA SER A 45 -10.29 -7.82 -11.01
C SER A 45 -9.04 -7.77 -10.13
N LEU A 46 -8.75 -6.63 -9.48
CA LEU A 46 -7.74 -6.58 -8.42
C LEU A 46 -8.23 -7.21 -7.11
N GLY A 47 -9.54 -7.27 -6.91
CA GLY A 47 -10.15 -7.71 -5.66
C GLY A 47 -9.91 -6.73 -4.50
N PRO A 48 -10.34 -7.11 -3.28
CA PRO A 48 -10.15 -6.28 -2.09
C PRO A 48 -8.66 -6.01 -1.85
N VAL A 49 -8.36 -4.83 -1.30
CA VAL A 49 -6.97 -4.33 -1.17
C VAL A 49 -6.10 -5.28 -0.33
N GLU A 50 -6.69 -5.95 0.64
CA GLU A 50 -6.08 -6.96 1.51
C GLU A 50 -5.62 -8.19 0.74
N ALA A 51 -6.13 -8.42 -0.47
CA ALA A 51 -5.73 -9.50 -1.38
C ALA A 51 -4.69 -9.05 -2.43
N TRP A 52 -4.37 -7.75 -2.52
CA TRP A 52 -3.43 -7.28 -3.53
C TRP A 52 -2.04 -7.90 -3.34
N PRO A 53 -1.34 -8.28 -4.43
CA PRO A 53 0.04 -8.75 -4.33
C PRO A 53 0.95 -7.71 -3.68
N GLN A 54 1.93 -8.15 -2.88
CA GLN A 54 2.87 -7.26 -2.20
C GLN A 54 3.62 -6.31 -3.17
N SER A 55 3.92 -6.78 -4.38
CA SER A 55 4.53 -5.97 -5.44
C SER A 55 3.65 -4.79 -5.84
N LEU A 56 2.35 -5.02 -6.04
CA LEU A 56 1.39 -3.95 -6.33
C LEU A 56 1.31 -2.95 -5.18
N ARG A 57 1.18 -3.42 -3.93
CA ARG A 57 1.15 -2.56 -2.74
C ARG A 57 2.37 -1.65 -2.66
N THR A 58 3.54 -2.21 -2.94
CA THR A 58 4.81 -1.47 -2.93
C THR A 58 4.81 -0.35 -3.97
N VAL A 59 4.45 -0.65 -5.22
CA VAL A 59 4.47 0.36 -6.30
C VAL A 59 3.38 1.41 -6.10
N VAL A 60 2.21 1.04 -5.56
CA VAL A 60 1.16 1.99 -5.17
C VAL A 60 1.65 2.95 -4.09
N GLY A 61 2.31 2.43 -3.05
CA GLY A 61 2.91 3.27 -2.00
C GLY A 61 3.94 4.26 -2.53
N ILE A 62 4.80 3.82 -3.46
CA ILE A 62 5.76 4.71 -4.15
C ILE A 62 5.03 5.78 -4.96
N THR A 63 4.00 5.39 -5.73
CA THR A 63 3.23 6.29 -6.59
C THR A 63 2.53 7.37 -5.79
N LEU A 64 1.83 7.00 -4.71
CA LEU A 64 1.12 7.93 -3.83
C LEU A 64 2.06 8.79 -2.97
N GLY A 65 3.29 8.32 -2.70
CA GLY A 65 4.31 9.08 -1.98
C GLY A 65 5.09 10.07 -2.86
N SER A 66 5.02 9.94 -4.18
CA SER A 66 5.76 10.77 -5.12
C SER A 66 5.06 12.10 -5.42
N ARG A 67 5.85 13.17 -5.53
CA ARG A 67 5.39 14.47 -6.07
C ARG A 67 5.49 14.55 -7.60
N GLN A 68 6.16 13.60 -8.24
CA GLN A 68 6.22 13.53 -9.70
C GLN A 68 4.95 12.84 -10.23
N PRO A 69 4.40 13.27 -11.39
CA PRO A 69 3.29 12.58 -12.04
C PRO A 69 3.62 11.11 -12.32
N MET A 70 2.81 10.19 -11.81
CA MET A 70 3.02 8.74 -11.99
C MET A 70 1.70 8.01 -12.25
N LEU A 71 1.75 6.99 -13.11
CA LEU A 71 0.68 6.02 -13.33
C LEU A 71 1.20 4.59 -13.29
N ILE A 72 0.33 3.65 -12.94
CA ILE A 72 0.52 2.22 -13.03
C ILE A 72 -0.63 1.68 -13.89
N VAL A 73 -0.33 0.82 -14.85
CA VAL A 73 -1.33 -0.03 -15.52
C VAL A 73 -1.11 -1.45 -15.04
N TRP A 74 -2.11 -2.07 -14.45
CA TRP A 74 -1.97 -3.36 -13.79
C TRP A 74 -2.95 -4.42 -14.31
N GLY A 75 -2.43 -5.63 -14.47
CA GLY A 75 -3.22 -6.82 -14.79
C GLY A 75 -3.80 -6.84 -16.20
N PRO A 76 -4.53 -7.92 -16.54
CA PRO A 76 -5.10 -8.12 -17.87
C PRO A 76 -6.19 -7.08 -18.22
N ASP A 77 -6.92 -6.58 -17.22
CA ASP A 77 -7.97 -5.58 -17.40
C ASP A 77 -7.44 -4.14 -17.44
N GLN A 78 -6.11 -3.96 -17.41
CA GLN A 78 -5.44 -2.67 -17.54
C GLN A 78 -5.93 -1.62 -16.54
N ILE A 79 -6.16 -2.03 -15.28
CA ILE A 79 -6.59 -1.13 -14.21
C ILE A 79 -5.51 -0.07 -14.01
N THR A 80 -5.92 1.20 -14.10
CA THR A 80 -5.03 2.34 -14.05
C THR A 80 -5.09 2.99 -12.67
N LEU A 81 -3.94 3.02 -11.98
CA LEU A 81 -3.77 3.64 -10.65
C LEU A 81 -2.79 4.80 -10.79
N TYR A 82 -3.09 5.97 -10.25
CA TYR A 82 -2.24 7.15 -10.42
C TYR A 82 -2.33 8.12 -9.25
N ASN A 83 -1.41 9.09 -9.21
CA ASN A 83 -1.34 10.09 -8.16
C ASN A 83 -1.87 11.47 -8.60
N ASP A 84 -1.94 12.40 -7.65
CA ASP A 84 -2.42 13.76 -7.86
C ASP A 84 -1.62 14.51 -8.94
N GLY A 85 -0.31 14.25 -9.02
CA GLY A 85 0.56 14.83 -10.06
C GLY A 85 0.13 14.41 -11.47
N TYR A 86 -0.25 13.14 -11.65
CA TYR A 86 -0.78 12.65 -12.92
C TYR A 86 -2.19 13.17 -13.18
N ALA A 87 -3.05 13.21 -12.16
CA ALA A 87 -4.40 13.77 -12.28
C ALA A 87 -4.38 15.21 -12.79
N ALA A 88 -3.48 16.04 -12.25
CA ALA A 88 -3.29 17.42 -12.68
C ALA A 88 -2.88 17.54 -14.16
N MET A 89 -2.09 16.60 -14.70
CA MET A 89 -1.76 16.55 -16.13
C MET A 89 -2.94 16.16 -17.00
N CYS A 90 -3.87 15.34 -16.49
CA CYS A 90 -5.03 14.87 -17.24
C CYS A 90 -6.13 15.93 -17.40
N GLY A 91 -6.12 16.99 -16.58
CA GLY A 91 -7.11 18.06 -16.61
C GLY A 91 -8.53 17.53 -16.37
N GLN A 92 -9.47 17.90 -17.25
CA GLN A 92 -10.91 17.56 -17.12
C GLN A 92 -11.26 16.07 -17.32
N ARG A 93 -10.29 15.18 -17.49
CA ARG A 93 -10.51 13.73 -17.64
C ARG A 93 -10.42 12.95 -16.32
N HIS A 94 -10.14 13.63 -15.21
CA HIS A 94 -10.11 13.02 -13.88
C HIS A 94 -11.53 12.91 -13.31
N PRO A 95 -11.95 11.75 -12.77
CA PRO A 95 -13.20 11.63 -12.03
C PRO A 95 -13.19 12.56 -10.81
N GLN A 96 -14.34 13.19 -10.52
CA GLN A 96 -14.57 13.95 -9.29
C GLN A 96 -15.34 13.11 -8.28
#